data_AF-A0A7K8TTV4-F1
#
_entry.id   AF-A0A7K8TTV4-F1
#
_cell.length_a   1.000
_cell.length_b   1.000
_cell.length_c   1.000
_cell.angle_alpha   90.00
_cell.angle_beta   90.00
_cell.angle_gamma   90.00
#
_symmetry.space_group_name_H-M   'P 1'
#
loop_
_entity.id
_entity.type
_entity.pdbx_description
1 polymer ?
#
loop_
_entity_poly.entity_id
_entity_poly.type
_entity_poly.pdbx_seq_one_letter_code
_entity_poly.pdbx_strand_id
1 'polypeptide(L)'
;GPLRCCGCGRFLGEPVTVPCGHTYCRRCLRRELRARCRRCRDWLLPAGGTSTAAAPLRTSVVLNQLAEKWFPGECERARTGSRLEELLAQGRFREAAGAASQALRADSSNLMLRIYRAESYVGLQEYKTAIDDLNFVISKMPNWPEVYFRKGKVLQDSGFVGDALQLFLQCLALDEDFLPAKLEVERTLCDLLSPEKLGESLKESAWNSPHIRNKPFILGSEVTESYCNLQLCPEQSLGGSEVLEPVSGSLNRAQSAHALNSTKDLAKEEGLKRVSSEPLLSGQEKGALLKRKLSFSEQDTVVCEDGRNKHKKQESTKRDMTLAFGTIPGDLIDVSDFECSLCMRLFFEPVTTPCGHTFCKACLERCLDHAPQCPLCKESLKEYLASRKYSITELLEELIMKYLSDELYERKRIHAEETAEHSNLTKNVPMFVCTMAYPTVPCPLHVFEPRYRLMIRRSMETGTKQFGMCISDSQNGFADYGCMLQIRNVHFLPDGRSVVDTVGGKRFRVLRRGMKDGYCTADIEYLEDVKVADEEQLKKLRELHNFVYNQACSWFQSLRNKFRTQILQHFGPMPDREENIQAMPNGPAWCWWLLAVLPVDPRYQLSVLSMMSLKDRLIKIQHILTYFSRDQSK
;
A
#
# COMPACT_ATOMS: atom_id res chain seq x y z
N GLY A 1 -10.70 27.32 7.22
CA GLY A 1 -11.68 26.33 6.75
C GLY A 1 -11.16 24.91 6.85
N PRO A 2 -12.07 23.93 6.77
CA PRO A 2 -11.79 22.49 6.85
C PRO A 2 -11.13 21.91 5.59
N LEU A 3 -11.44 22.44 4.39
CA LEU A 3 -10.82 22.01 3.14
C LEU A 3 -9.60 22.88 2.79
N ARG A 4 -8.48 22.67 3.50
CA ARG A 4 -7.20 23.37 3.24
C ARG A 4 -6.22 22.47 2.49
N CYS A 5 -5.59 23.05 1.47
CA CYS A 5 -4.49 22.41 0.76
C CYS A 5 -3.22 22.35 1.60
N CYS A 6 -2.59 21.18 1.67
CA CYS A 6 -1.32 20.98 2.37
C CYS A 6 -0.17 21.81 1.77
N GLY A 7 -0.27 22.21 0.49
CA GLY A 7 0.72 23.02 -0.20
C GLY A 7 0.53 24.52 0.04
N CYS A 8 -0.55 25.10 -0.47
CA CYS A 8 -0.75 26.56 -0.42
C CYS A 8 -1.42 27.08 0.86
N GLY A 9 -1.96 26.19 1.72
CA GLY A 9 -2.69 26.55 2.94
C GLY A 9 -4.07 27.20 2.70
N ARG A 10 -4.48 27.36 1.44
CA ARG A 10 -5.76 27.95 1.03
C ARG A 10 -6.81 26.88 0.73
N PHE A 11 -7.99 27.31 0.26
CA PHE A 11 -9.05 26.44 -0.21
C PHE A 11 -8.52 25.37 -1.17
N LEU A 12 -8.99 24.14 -0.95
CA LEU A 12 -8.60 22.97 -1.70
C LEU A 12 -9.41 22.86 -3.01
N GLY A 13 -8.98 23.58 -4.05
CA GLY A 13 -9.56 23.50 -5.39
C GLY A 13 -9.01 22.30 -6.18
N GLU A 14 -9.91 21.49 -6.77
CA GLU A 14 -9.57 20.24 -7.45
C GLU A 14 -8.64 19.37 -6.55
N PRO A 15 -9.15 18.81 -5.43
CA PRO A 15 -8.38 18.04 -4.46
C PRO A 15 -7.75 16.82 -5.12
N VAL A 16 -6.45 16.65 -4.98
CA VAL A 16 -5.69 15.46 -5.42
C VAL A 16 -4.98 14.88 -4.20
N THR A 17 -5.27 13.63 -3.89
CA THR A 17 -4.62 12.89 -2.81
C THR A 17 -3.38 12.19 -3.36
N VAL A 18 -2.21 12.49 -2.77
CA VAL A 18 -0.93 11.91 -3.19
C VAL A 18 -0.66 10.59 -2.46
N PRO A 19 0.31 9.76 -2.91
CA PRO A 19 0.53 8.42 -2.36
C PRO A 19 0.74 8.34 -0.84
N CYS A 20 1.23 9.41 -0.22
CA CYS A 20 1.39 9.49 1.23
C CYS A 20 0.11 9.90 2.01
N GLY A 21 -1.06 9.91 1.36
CA GLY A 21 -2.35 10.17 2.01
C GLY A 21 -2.75 11.64 2.15
N HIS A 22 -1.81 12.56 1.95
CA HIS A 22 -2.06 14.00 2.03
C HIS A 22 -2.75 14.54 0.77
N THR A 23 -3.55 15.60 0.92
CA THR A 23 -4.32 16.16 -0.20
C THR A 23 -3.89 17.59 -0.56
N TYR A 24 -3.69 17.82 -1.85
CA TYR A 24 -3.23 19.08 -2.42
C TYR A 24 -4.20 19.57 -3.50
N CYS A 25 -4.20 20.87 -3.81
CA CYS A 25 -4.85 21.34 -5.02
C CYS A 25 -4.12 20.74 -6.23
N ARG A 26 -4.85 20.38 -7.29
CA ARG A 26 -4.28 19.92 -8.55
C ARG A 26 -3.19 20.84 -9.08
N ARG A 27 -3.41 22.15 -9.01
CA ARG A 27 -2.43 23.18 -9.40
C ARG A 27 -1.13 23.10 -8.60
N CYS A 28 -1.20 22.85 -7.30
CA CYS A 28 -0.02 22.75 -6.44
C CYS A 28 0.87 21.56 -6.80
N LEU A 29 0.33 20.55 -7.48
CA LEU A 29 1.06 19.36 -7.94
C LEU A 29 1.51 19.47 -9.41
N ARG A 30 0.74 20.14 -10.28
CA ARG A 30 1.04 20.25 -11.73
C ARG A 30 2.33 21.00 -12.08
N ARG A 31 2.75 21.96 -11.26
CA ARG A 31 3.86 22.87 -11.59
C ARG A 31 5.23 22.40 -11.09
N GLU A 32 5.37 21.13 -10.67
CA GLU A 32 6.60 20.55 -10.12
C GLU A 32 7.29 21.44 -9.08
N LEU A 33 6.52 22.28 -8.38
CA LEU A 33 7.07 23.26 -7.44
C LEU A 33 7.82 22.55 -6.30
N ARG A 34 7.49 21.26 -6.08
CA ARG A 34 7.91 20.45 -4.95
C ARG A 34 8.03 18.99 -5.35
N ALA A 35 9.15 18.39 -4.95
CA ALA A 35 9.34 16.94 -5.09
C ALA A 35 8.85 16.15 -3.86
N ARG A 36 8.70 16.82 -2.70
CA ARG A 36 8.36 16.21 -1.41
C ARG A 36 7.13 16.82 -0.74
N CYS A 37 6.44 16.00 0.04
CA CYS A 37 5.27 16.39 0.83
C CYS A 37 5.66 17.34 1.96
N ARG A 38 4.92 18.45 2.14
CA ARG A 38 5.18 19.41 3.23
C ARG A 38 4.97 18.84 4.64
N ARG A 39 4.16 17.80 4.76
CA ARG A 39 3.76 17.23 6.06
C ARG A 39 4.68 16.09 6.47
N CYS A 40 4.86 15.08 5.61
CA CYS A 40 5.64 13.88 5.92
C CYS A 40 7.01 13.80 5.22
N ARG A 41 7.35 14.73 4.32
CA ARG A 41 8.58 14.74 3.51
C ARG A 41 8.78 13.56 2.55
N ASP A 42 7.77 12.70 2.40
CA ASP A 42 7.74 11.66 1.35
C ASP A 42 7.70 12.25 -0.05
N TRP A 43 8.19 11.49 -1.03
CA TRP A 43 8.13 11.88 -2.43
C TRP A 43 6.68 11.94 -2.94
N LEU A 44 6.33 13.05 -3.59
CA LEU A 44 4.99 13.27 -4.15
C LEU A 44 4.75 12.49 -5.45
N LEU A 45 5.82 12.14 -6.14
CA LEU A 45 5.85 11.34 -7.36
C LEU A 45 6.85 10.18 -7.17
N PRO A 46 6.66 9.03 -7.82
CA PRO A 46 7.61 7.93 -7.75
C PRO A 46 9.00 8.40 -8.17
N ALA A 47 9.99 8.30 -7.27
CA ALA A 47 11.38 8.56 -7.58
C ALA A 47 11.90 7.42 -8.48
N GLY A 48 11.90 7.64 -9.80
CA GLY A 48 12.46 6.71 -10.78
C GLY A 48 11.49 6.39 -11.91
N GLY A 49 11.64 7.09 -13.04
CA GLY A 49 10.87 6.84 -14.25
C GLY A 49 11.27 7.78 -15.38
N THR A 50 12.44 7.55 -15.98
CA THR A 50 12.79 8.11 -17.29
C THR A 50 11.93 7.43 -18.36
N SER A 51 10.66 7.82 -18.50
CA SER A 51 9.89 7.67 -19.74
C SER A 51 8.58 8.49 -19.68
N THR A 52 8.49 9.51 -20.53
CA THR A 52 7.29 9.94 -21.27
C THR A 52 5.93 9.85 -20.57
N ALA A 53 5.37 11.02 -20.26
CA ALA A 53 4.03 11.31 -19.74
C ALA A 53 3.78 10.92 -18.27
N ALA A 54 4.01 11.87 -17.36
CA ALA A 54 3.51 11.79 -15.99
C ALA A 54 2.01 11.44 -16.00
N ALA A 55 1.61 10.37 -15.31
CA ALA A 55 0.21 9.96 -15.24
C ALA A 55 -0.67 11.15 -14.80
N PRO A 56 -1.84 11.35 -15.43
CA PRO A 56 -2.65 12.52 -15.17
C PRO A 56 -3.10 12.53 -13.71
N LEU A 57 -2.72 13.58 -12.96
CA LEU A 57 -3.18 13.81 -11.58
C LEU A 57 -4.72 13.84 -11.56
N ARG A 58 -5.33 12.81 -10.96
CA ARG A 58 -6.77 12.66 -10.80
C ARG A 58 -7.23 13.24 -9.47
N THR A 59 -8.36 13.91 -9.51
CA THR A 59 -8.95 14.52 -8.32
C THR A 59 -9.76 13.51 -7.51
N SER A 60 -9.72 13.62 -6.18
CA SER A 60 -10.57 12.85 -5.28
C SER A 60 -12.04 13.17 -5.56
N VAL A 61 -12.83 12.13 -5.88
CA VAL A 61 -14.26 12.27 -6.18
C VAL A 61 -15.02 12.73 -4.93
N VAL A 62 -14.78 12.07 -3.79
CA VAL A 62 -15.45 12.38 -2.51
C VAL A 62 -15.13 13.80 -2.06
N LEU A 63 -13.85 14.18 -2.03
CA LEU A 63 -13.46 15.52 -1.59
C LEU A 63 -13.94 16.61 -2.55
N ASN A 64 -14.04 16.35 -3.85
CA ASN A 64 -14.67 17.29 -4.80
C ASN A 64 -16.16 17.48 -4.49
N GLN A 65 -16.90 16.40 -4.27
CA GLN A 65 -18.33 16.48 -3.95
C GLN A 65 -18.57 17.27 -2.66
N LEU A 66 -17.76 17.01 -1.61
CA LEU A 66 -17.80 17.78 -0.37
C LEU A 66 -17.45 19.26 -0.59
N ALA A 67 -16.44 19.55 -1.41
CA ALA A 67 -16.06 20.92 -1.74
C ALA A 67 -17.18 21.67 -2.46
N GLU A 68 -17.84 21.04 -3.44
CA GLU A 68 -18.97 21.61 -4.18
C GLU A 68 -20.19 21.84 -3.30
N LYS A 69 -20.49 20.88 -2.40
CA LYS A 69 -21.61 20.96 -1.45
C LYS A 69 -21.40 22.06 -0.40
N TRP A 70 -20.20 22.16 0.16
CA TRP A 70 -19.93 23.05 1.29
C TRP A 70 -19.49 24.46 0.88
N PHE A 71 -18.77 24.59 -0.25
CA PHE A 71 -18.17 25.86 -0.68
C PHE A 71 -18.28 26.06 -2.20
N PRO A 72 -19.52 26.17 -2.75
CA PRO A 72 -19.72 26.27 -4.20
C PRO A 72 -19.02 27.47 -4.83
N GLY A 73 -19.00 28.63 -4.15
CA GLY A 73 -18.33 29.84 -4.65
C GLY A 73 -16.80 29.76 -4.64
N GLU A 74 -16.19 29.02 -3.71
CA GLU A 74 -14.74 28.74 -3.74
C GLU A 74 -14.42 27.76 -4.88
N CYS A 75 -15.28 26.76 -5.12
CA CYS A 75 -15.14 25.83 -6.25
C CYS A 75 -15.25 26.53 -7.60
N GLU A 76 -16.16 27.49 -7.74
CA GLU A 76 -16.28 28.30 -8.95
C GLU A 76 -15.04 29.16 -9.20
N ARG A 77 -14.46 29.76 -8.15
CA ARG A 77 -13.18 30.48 -8.23
C ARG A 77 -12.03 29.56 -8.64
N ALA A 78 -11.98 28.33 -8.11
CA ALA A 78 -11.00 27.33 -8.51
C ALA A 78 -11.15 26.93 -9.99
N ARG A 79 -12.38 26.63 -10.45
CA ARG A 79 -12.69 26.30 -11.86
C ARG A 79 -12.31 27.43 -12.82
N THR A 80 -12.56 28.68 -12.43
CA THR A 80 -12.14 29.86 -13.19
C THR A 80 -10.62 29.89 -13.37
N GLY A 81 -9.86 29.60 -12.30
CA GLY A 81 -8.40 29.47 -12.37
C GLY A 81 -7.95 28.36 -13.32
N SER A 82 -8.55 27.17 -13.24
CA SER A 82 -8.20 26.03 -14.11
C SER A 82 -8.49 26.31 -15.59
N ARG A 83 -9.59 27.02 -15.90
CA ARG A 83 -9.90 27.48 -17.27
C ARG A 83 -8.86 28.48 -17.78
N LEU A 84 -8.41 29.41 -16.94
CA LEU A 84 -7.35 30.37 -17.31
C LEU A 84 -6.02 29.64 -17.58
N GLU A 85 -5.68 28.64 -16.77
CA GLU A 85 -4.49 27.80 -17.01
C GLU A 85 -4.56 27.06 -18.34
N GLU A 86 -5.73 26.53 -18.70
CA GLU A 86 -5.93 25.84 -19.98
C GLU A 86 -5.75 26.81 -21.18
N LEU A 87 -6.28 28.02 -21.10
CA LEU A 87 -6.08 29.05 -22.12
C LEU A 87 -4.61 29.45 -22.26
N LEU A 88 -3.90 29.59 -21.13
CA LEU A 88 -2.47 29.86 -21.12
C LEU A 88 -1.66 28.72 -21.75
N ALA A 89 -1.99 27.47 -21.43
CA ALA A 89 -1.33 26.29 -22.00
C ALA A 89 -1.57 26.15 -23.52
N GLN A 90 -2.73 26.62 -24.02
CA GLN A 90 -3.05 26.70 -25.45
C GLN A 90 -2.40 27.90 -26.17
N GLY A 91 -1.65 28.75 -25.46
CA GLY A 91 -1.06 29.97 -26.03
C GLY A 91 -2.05 31.09 -26.35
N ARG A 92 -3.31 30.99 -25.88
CA ARG A 92 -4.37 31.98 -26.13
C ARG A 92 -4.30 33.14 -25.12
N PHE A 93 -3.16 33.83 -25.10
CA PHE A 93 -2.83 34.83 -24.06
C PHE A 93 -3.80 36.01 -24.00
N ARG A 94 -4.26 36.52 -25.15
CA ARG A 94 -5.20 37.65 -25.21
C ARG A 94 -6.56 37.31 -24.60
N GLU A 95 -7.05 36.11 -24.86
CA GLU A 95 -8.31 35.63 -24.29
C GLU A 95 -8.18 35.36 -22.78
N ALA A 96 -7.05 34.78 -22.35
CA ALA A 96 -6.74 34.58 -20.94
C ALA A 96 -6.69 35.91 -20.17
N ALA A 97 -6.04 36.94 -20.71
CA ALA A 97 -5.98 38.28 -20.11
C ALA A 97 -7.36 38.94 -20.00
N GLY A 98 -8.19 38.80 -21.04
CA GLY A 98 -9.56 39.30 -21.08
C GLY A 98 -10.46 38.62 -20.03
N ALA A 99 -10.42 37.28 -19.98
CA ALA A 99 -11.17 36.48 -19.03
C ALA A 99 -10.73 36.76 -17.57
N ALA A 100 -9.42 36.86 -17.31
CA ALA A 100 -8.89 37.20 -15.99
C ALA A 100 -9.32 38.62 -15.56
N SER A 101 -9.32 39.59 -16.47
CA SER A 101 -9.79 40.95 -16.20
C SER A 101 -11.29 41.04 -15.95
N GLN A 102 -12.09 40.22 -16.65
CA GLN A 102 -13.51 40.09 -16.38
C GLN A 102 -13.77 39.46 -15.00
N ALA A 103 -13.06 38.38 -14.66
CA ALA A 103 -13.17 37.73 -13.36
C ALA A 103 -12.72 38.65 -12.20
N LEU A 104 -11.68 39.47 -12.41
CA LEU A 104 -11.22 40.48 -11.44
C LEU A 104 -12.22 41.62 -11.23
N ARG A 105 -13.09 41.92 -12.21
CA ARG A 105 -14.18 42.89 -12.03
C ARG A 105 -15.26 42.34 -11.10
N ALA A 106 -15.47 41.02 -11.11
CA ALA A 106 -16.42 40.36 -10.21
C ALA A 106 -15.81 40.14 -8.80
N ASP A 107 -14.55 39.73 -8.71
CA ASP A 107 -13.81 39.55 -7.45
C ASP A 107 -12.43 40.20 -7.53
N SER A 108 -12.38 41.48 -7.15
CA SER A 108 -11.15 42.30 -7.19
C SER A 108 -10.12 41.90 -6.12
N SER A 109 -10.54 41.13 -5.12
CA SER A 109 -9.70 40.68 -4.01
C SER A 109 -8.89 39.41 -4.34
N ASN A 110 -9.24 38.72 -5.43
CA ASN A 110 -8.61 37.46 -5.80
C ASN A 110 -7.21 37.64 -6.41
N LEU A 111 -6.21 37.49 -5.56
CA LEU A 111 -4.79 37.60 -5.94
C LEU A 111 -4.36 36.56 -7.00
N MET A 112 -5.03 35.41 -7.08
CA MET A 112 -4.69 34.40 -8.10
C MET A 112 -5.03 34.86 -9.51
N LEU A 113 -6.15 35.57 -9.69
CA LEU A 113 -6.54 36.06 -11.00
C LEU A 113 -5.53 37.09 -11.54
N ARG A 114 -4.91 37.90 -10.67
CA ARG A 114 -3.81 38.80 -11.04
C ARG A 114 -2.56 38.04 -11.48
N ILE A 115 -2.25 36.94 -10.82
CA ILE A 115 -1.14 36.06 -11.22
C ILE A 115 -1.39 35.48 -12.62
N TYR A 116 -2.59 34.96 -12.91
CA TYR A 116 -2.93 34.44 -14.25
C TYR A 116 -2.94 35.54 -15.31
N ARG A 117 -3.38 36.75 -14.95
CA ARG A 117 -3.35 37.91 -15.84
C ARG A 117 -1.91 38.36 -16.13
N ALA A 118 -1.04 38.38 -15.13
CA ALA A 118 0.38 38.65 -15.32
C ALA A 118 1.04 37.63 -16.28
N GLU A 119 0.78 36.32 -16.11
CA GLU A 119 1.24 35.30 -17.07
C GLU A 119 0.71 35.54 -18.49
N SER A 120 -0.53 35.99 -18.61
CA SER A 120 -1.13 36.33 -19.91
C SER A 120 -0.39 37.50 -20.56
N TYR A 121 -0.05 38.54 -19.80
CA TYR A 121 0.71 39.69 -20.29
C TYR A 121 2.15 39.34 -20.66
N VAL A 122 2.80 38.43 -19.91
CA VAL A 122 4.12 37.90 -20.28
C VAL A 122 4.06 37.23 -21.66
N GLY A 123 3.04 36.40 -21.92
CA GLY A 123 2.83 35.79 -23.24
C GLY A 123 2.52 36.79 -24.36
N LEU A 124 2.03 37.98 -24.02
CA LEU A 124 1.82 39.11 -24.94
C LEU A 124 3.04 40.05 -25.04
N GLN A 125 4.15 39.75 -24.36
CA GLN A 125 5.36 40.59 -24.25
C GLN A 125 5.13 41.95 -23.58
N GLU A 126 4.03 42.10 -22.83
CA GLU A 126 3.74 43.30 -22.04
C GLU A 126 4.33 43.18 -20.63
N TYR A 127 5.66 43.18 -20.53
CA TYR A 127 6.35 42.88 -19.26
C TYR A 127 6.07 43.88 -18.13
N LYS A 128 5.87 45.16 -18.46
CA LYS A 128 5.60 46.22 -17.47
C LYS A 128 4.28 45.96 -16.71
N THR A 129 3.20 45.70 -17.45
CA THR A 129 1.87 45.43 -16.87
C THR A 129 1.86 44.12 -16.07
N ALA A 130 2.61 43.10 -16.52
CA ALA A 130 2.80 41.87 -15.78
C ALA A 130 3.50 42.11 -14.42
N ILE A 131 4.57 42.91 -14.40
CA ILE A 131 5.31 43.25 -13.18
C ILE A 131 4.43 44.03 -12.20
N ASP A 132 3.59 44.95 -12.68
CA ASP A 132 2.66 45.71 -11.83
C ASP A 132 1.66 44.80 -11.10
N ASP A 133 1.10 43.82 -11.80
CA ASP A 133 0.19 42.84 -11.19
C ASP A 133 0.90 41.97 -10.14
N LEU A 134 2.14 41.54 -10.41
CA LEU A 134 2.94 40.77 -9.47
C LEU A 134 3.36 41.60 -8.25
N ASN A 135 3.73 42.87 -8.44
CA ASN A 135 4.04 43.81 -7.35
C ASN A 135 2.81 44.03 -6.46
N PHE A 136 1.62 44.17 -7.05
CA PHE A 136 0.39 44.24 -6.27
C PHE A 136 0.20 43.00 -5.40
N VAL A 137 0.41 41.80 -5.96
CA VAL A 137 0.27 40.55 -5.20
C VAL A 137 1.30 40.48 -4.07
N ILE A 138 2.56 40.85 -4.32
CA ILE A 138 3.61 40.91 -3.29
C ILE A 138 3.25 41.90 -2.18
N SER A 139 2.69 43.08 -2.55
CA SER A 139 2.29 44.09 -1.57
C SER A 139 1.18 43.61 -0.62
N LYS A 140 0.33 42.69 -1.09
CA LYS A 140 -0.74 42.08 -0.29
C LYS A 140 -0.29 40.82 0.43
N MET A 141 0.64 40.06 -0.16
CA MET A 141 1.12 38.78 0.35
C MET A 141 2.63 38.63 0.10
N PRO A 142 3.48 39.14 1.00
CA PRO A 142 4.94 39.05 0.86
C PRO A 142 5.51 37.66 1.13
N ASN A 143 4.77 36.77 1.79
CA ASN A 143 5.25 35.43 2.15
C ASN A 143 4.90 34.36 1.10
N TRP A 144 4.80 34.74 -0.18
CA TRP A 144 4.40 33.82 -1.26
C TRP A 144 5.53 33.60 -2.27
N PRO A 145 6.37 32.54 -2.09
CA PRO A 145 7.57 32.30 -2.89
C PRO A 145 7.33 32.29 -4.40
N GLU A 146 6.25 31.61 -4.84
CA GLU A 146 5.88 31.46 -6.25
C GLU A 146 5.77 32.80 -7.00
N VAL A 147 5.36 33.88 -6.32
CA VAL A 147 5.20 35.20 -6.94
C VAL A 147 6.55 35.85 -7.22
N TYR A 148 7.52 35.67 -6.32
CA TYR A 148 8.91 36.11 -6.52
C TYR A 148 9.56 35.35 -7.67
N PHE A 149 9.38 34.04 -7.73
CA PHE A 149 9.86 33.22 -8.85
C PHE A 149 9.27 33.68 -10.19
N ARG A 150 7.94 33.89 -10.26
CA ARG A 150 7.30 34.37 -11.49
C ARG A 150 7.79 35.76 -11.89
N LYS A 151 7.96 36.68 -10.93
CA LYS A 151 8.50 38.02 -11.21
C LYS A 151 9.96 37.94 -11.70
N GLY A 152 10.78 37.08 -11.09
CA GLY A 152 12.14 36.79 -11.54
C GLY A 152 12.17 36.28 -12.97
N LYS A 153 11.24 35.38 -13.34
CA LYS A 153 11.05 34.93 -14.72
C LYS A 153 10.72 36.07 -15.68
N VAL A 154 9.76 36.93 -15.33
CA VAL A 154 9.42 38.09 -16.16
C VAL A 154 10.62 39.02 -16.38
N LEU A 155 11.44 39.26 -15.34
CA LEU A 155 12.65 40.08 -15.45
C LEU A 155 13.75 39.41 -16.26
N GLN A 156 13.93 38.09 -16.12
CA GLN A 156 14.85 37.29 -16.93
C GLN A 156 14.47 37.38 -18.41
N ASP A 157 13.19 37.20 -18.75
CA ASP A 157 12.66 37.31 -20.12
C ASP A 157 12.76 38.75 -20.67
N SER A 158 12.76 39.76 -19.78
CA SER A 158 12.98 41.17 -20.12
C SER A 158 14.47 41.56 -20.25
N GLY A 159 15.40 40.65 -19.96
CA GLY A 159 16.84 40.87 -20.05
C GLY A 159 17.53 41.41 -18.79
N PHE A 160 16.83 41.49 -17.65
CA PHE A 160 17.37 41.94 -16.36
C PHE A 160 17.78 40.75 -15.49
N VAL A 161 18.87 40.09 -15.87
CA VAL A 161 19.33 38.82 -15.26
C VAL A 161 19.73 38.99 -13.79
N GLY A 162 20.38 40.11 -13.42
CA GLY A 162 20.81 40.37 -12.04
C GLY A 162 19.63 40.49 -11.07
N ASP A 163 18.63 41.29 -11.43
CA ASP A 163 17.41 41.47 -10.62
C ASP A 163 16.58 40.17 -10.55
N ALA A 164 16.58 39.37 -11.63
CA ALA A 164 15.96 38.05 -11.64
C ALA A 164 16.62 37.09 -10.64
N LEU A 165 17.96 37.05 -10.62
CA LEU A 165 18.72 36.21 -9.68
C LEU A 165 18.40 36.56 -8.22
N GLN A 166 18.33 37.85 -7.90
CA GLN A 166 17.95 38.30 -6.54
C GLN A 166 16.56 37.80 -6.15
N LEU A 167 15.59 37.85 -7.06
CA LEU A 167 14.23 37.36 -6.80
C LEU A 167 14.16 35.83 -6.67
N PHE A 168 14.98 35.08 -7.40
CA PHE A 168 15.08 33.62 -7.23
C PHE A 168 15.67 33.27 -5.86
N LEU A 169 16.72 33.97 -5.42
CA LEU A 169 17.27 33.79 -4.08
C LEU A 169 16.26 34.17 -2.99
N GLN A 170 15.49 35.24 -3.18
CA GLN A 170 14.40 35.62 -2.27
C GLN A 170 13.29 34.56 -2.23
N CYS A 171 12.97 33.92 -3.36
CA CYS A 171 12.06 32.78 -3.39
C CYS A 171 12.57 31.62 -2.52
N LEU A 172 13.85 31.26 -2.67
CA LEU A 172 14.48 30.19 -1.88
C LEU A 172 14.64 30.52 -0.40
N ALA A 173 14.79 31.80 -0.06
CA ALA A 173 14.77 32.25 1.33
C ALA A 173 13.39 32.06 1.98
N LEU A 174 12.31 32.12 1.21
CA LEU A 174 10.95 31.85 1.68
C LEU A 174 10.59 30.36 1.63
N ASP A 175 11.19 29.60 0.72
CA ASP A 175 10.91 28.18 0.50
C ASP A 175 12.14 27.47 -0.10
N GLU A 176 12.95 26.89 0.80
CA GLU A 176 14.19 26.22 0.43
C GLU A 176 13.97 25.05 -0.55
N ASP A 177 12.83 24.38 -0.49
CA ASP A 177 12.50 23.22 -1.34
C ASP A 177 11.88 23.61 -2.70
N PHE A 178 11.85 24.90 -3.06
CA PHE A 178 11.29 25.38 -4.32
C PHE A 178 12.21 25.03 -5.51
N LEU A 179 12.07 23.81 -6.02
CA LEU A 179 12.95 23.22 -7.03
C LEU A 179 13.11 24.09 -8.29
N PRO A 180 12.05 24.70 -8.87
CA PRO A 180 12.23 25.54 -10.06
C PRO A 180 13.17 26.73 -9.83
N ALA A 181 13.16 27.34 -8.64
CA ALA A 181 14.06 28.45 -8.33
C ALA A 181 15.50 27.97 -8.14
N LYS A 182 15.73 26.78 -7.55
CA LYS A 182 17.07 26.18 -7.44
C LYS A 182 17.70 25.98 -8.81
N LEU A 183 16.96 25.35 -9.73
CA LEU A 183 17.43 25.11 -11.10
C LEU A 183 17.73 26.40 -11.86
N GLU A 184 16.91 27.43 -11.68
CA GLU A 184 17.14 28.75 -12.27
C GLU A 184 18.39 29.46 -11.71
N VAL A 185 18.62 29.37 -10.40
CA VAL A 185 19.82 29.91 -9.75
C VAL A 185 21.07 29.17 -10.25
N GLU A 186 21.05 27.83 -10.23
CA GLU A 186 22.16 27.02 -10.73
C GLU A 186 22.50 27.36 -12.18
N ARG A 187 21.50 27.40 -13.06
CA ARG A 187 21.70 27.77 -14.47
C ARG A 187 22.26 29.18 -14.62
N THR A 188 21.68 30.16 -13.93
CA THR A 188 22.11 31.56 -14.03
C THR A 188 23.55 31.73 -13.53
N LEU A 189 23.94 31.04 -12.46
CA LEU A 189 25.31 31.04 -11.96
C LEU A 189 26.28 30.35 -12.92
N CYS A 190 25.91 29.21 -13.49
CA CYS A 190 26.71 28.54 -14.52
C CYS A 190 26.93 29.46 -15.74
N ASP A 191 25.89 30.15 -16.20
CA ASP A 191 25.98 31.07 -17.34
C ASP A 191 26.87 32.30 -17.04
N LEU A 192 26.82 32.83 -15.82
CA LEU A 192 27.63 33.98 -15.38
C LEU A 192 29.10 33.61 -15.13
N LEU A 193 29.38 32.38 -14.70
CA LEU A 193 30.72 31.88 -14.40
C LEU A 193 31.39 31.20 -15.61
N SER A 194 30.70 31.11 -16.75
CA SER A 194 31.25 30.56 -17.99
C SER A 194 32.25 31.54 -18.64
N PRO A 195 33.45 31.10 -19.03
CA PRO A 195 34.54 31.98 -19.48
C PRO A 195 34.26 32.74 -20.78
N GLU A 196 33.20 32.40 -21.53
CA GLU A 196 32.84 33.02 -22.82
C GLU A 196 32.03 34.33 -22.70
N LYS A 197 31.46 34.66 -21.52
CA LYS A 197 30.52 35.80 -21.36
C LYS A 197 30.99 36.95 -20.46
N LEU A 198 32.25 36.96 -20.04
CA LEU A 198 32.83 38.03 -19.21
C LEU A 198 32.93 39.41 -19.92
N GLY A 199 32.58 39.51 -21.20
CA GLY A 199 32.71 40.73 -22.02
C GLY A 199 31.42 41.51 -22.33
N GLU A 200 30.22 40.96 -22.11
CA GLU A 200 28.98 41.64 -22.52
C GLU A 200 28.12 42.10 -21.34
N SER A 201 28.43 43.33 -20.90
CA SER A 201 27.53 44.34 -20.32
C SER A 201 26.35 43.86 -19.45
N LEU A 202 26.56 43.91 -18.13
CA LEU A 202 25.48 44.07 -17.16
C LEU A 202 24.77 45.40 -17.45
N LYS A 203 23.51 45.37 -17.93
CA LYS A 203 22.68 46.57 -17.94
C LYS A 203 22.42 46.99 -16.49
N GLU A 204 22.90 48.17 -16.11
CA GLU A 204 22.62 48.78 -14.81
C GLU A 204 21.11 48.96 -14.59
N SER A 205 20.69 48.65 -13.36
CA SER A 205 19.31 48.64 -12.90
C SER A 205 18.70 50.05 -12.88
N ALA A 206 17.60 50.24 -13.60
CA ALA A 206 16.83 51.49 -13.62
C ALA A 206 15.52 51.37 -12.81
N TRP A 207 15.59 50.88 -11.57
CA TRP A 207 14.48 50.90 -10.62
C TRP A 207 14.98 51.26 -9.21
N ASN A 208 15.28 52.55 -8.99
CA ASN A 208 15.58 53.07 -7.66
C ASN A 208 14.30 53.18 -6.83
N SER A 209 14.26 52.51 -5.68
CA SER A 209 13.34 52.81 -4.57
C SER A 209 14.07 53.68 -3.54
N PRO A 210 13.45 54.71 -2.94
CA PRO A 210 14.15 55.60 -2.02
C PRO A 210 14.31 54.93 -0.64
N HIS A 211 15.38 55.32 0.06
CA HIS A 211 15.80 54.93 1.42
C HIS A 211 16.82 53.78 1.50
N ILE A 212 18.12 54.11 1.44
CA ILE A 212 19.00 54.25 2.61
C ILE A 212 20.31 54.86 2.12
N ARG A 213 20.71 55.95 2.78
CA ARG A 213 21.88 56.77 2.46
C ARG A 213 23.03 56.28 3.34
N ASN A 214 24.19 55.94 2.78
CA ASN A 214 25.46 56.12 3.47
C ASN A 214 26.62 56.40 2.49
N LYS A 215 27.46 57.33 2.91
CA LYS A 215 28.52 58.02 2.17
C LYS A 215 29.82 57.17 2.06
N PRO A 216 30.72 57.52 1.12
CA PRO A 216 31.88 56.71 0.77
C PRO A 216 33.10 56.96 1.68
N PHE A 217 33.98 55.97 1.81
CA PHE A 217 35.31 56.11 2.42
C PHE A 217 36.36 55.56 1.44
N ILE A 218 37.33 56.40 1.10
CA ILE A 218 38.57 56.17 0.32
C ILE A 218 39.71 56.46 1.34
N LEU A 219 40.86 55.79 1.47
CA LEU A 219 41.87 55.25 0.56
C LEU A 219 42.84 54.36 1.39
N GLY A 220 43.63 53.50 0.74
CA GLY A 220 44.98 53.21 1.25
C GLY A 220 45.50 51.81 0.93
N SER A 221 46.23 51.69 -0.18
CA SER A 221 47.08 50.54 -0.47
C SER A 221 48.41 50.72 0.27
N GLU A 222 48.85 49.73 1.06
CA GLU A 222 50.27 49.49 1.32
C GLU A 222 50.51 48.08 1.87
N VAL A 223 51.68 47.56 1.49
CA VAL A 223 52.12 46.16 1.43
C VAL A 223 52.61 45.64 2.79
N THR A 224 52.41 44.36 3.10
CA THR A 224 53.44 43.48 3.69
C THR A 224 53.04 41.99 3.60
N GLU A 225 54.02 41.17 3.21
CA GLU A 225 53.96 39.73 2.94
C GLU A 225 53.86 38.86 4.21
N SER A 226 53.24 37.67 4.12
CA SER A 226 53.93 36.38 4.40
C SER A 226 53.06 35.16 4.07
N TYR A 227 53.49 34.46 3.02
CA TYR A 227 53.42 33.05 2.61
C TYR A 227 52.49 32.02 3.29
N CYS A 228 51.77 31.25 2.47
CA CYS A 228 52.29 29.95 1.99
C CYS A 228 51.52 29.42 0.75
N ASN A 229 52.31 29.06 -0.27
CA ASN A 229 51.91 28.67 -1.62
C ASN A 229 51.63 27.16 -1.75
N LEU A 230 50.67 26.81 -2.62
CA LEU A 230 50.62 25.51 -3.30
C LEU A 230 50.37 25.77 -4.79
N GLN A 231 51.37 25.41 -5.60
CA GLN A 231 51.32 25.46 -7.06
C GLN A 231 51.49 24.05 -7.64
N LEU A 232 50.81 23.85 -8.75
CA LEU A 232 50.46 22.62 -9.46
C LEU A 232 51.58 22.00 -10.32
N CYS A 233 51.55 20.65 -10.38
CA CYS A 233 51.83 19.73 -11.52
C CYS A 233 53.29 19.59 -12.03
N PRO A 234 53.73 18.48 -12.71
CA PRO A 234 52.97 17.62 -13.63
C PRO A 234 53.34 16.10 -13.65
N GLU A 235 52.90 15.43 -14.72
CA GLU A 235 52.69 14.00 -15.01
C GLU A 235 53.90 13.02 -15.15
N GLN A 236 53.53 11.72 -15.18
CA GLN A 236 54.02 10.62 -16.05
C GLN A 236 55.07 9.57 -15.57
N SER A 237 54.60 8.31 -15.53
CA SER A 237 55.18 7.07 -16.07
C SER A 237 56.02 6.08 -15.22
N LEU A 238 55.39 4.91 -14.99
CA LEU A 238 55.84 3.50 -15.18
C LEU A 238 57.10 2.93 -14.49
N GLY A 239 56.87 1.88 -13.67
CA GLY A 239 57.67 0.65 -13.70
C GLY A 239 57.96 -0.11 -12.39
N GLY A 240 57.17 -1.16 -12.11
CA GLY A 240 57.69 -2.50 -11.72
C GLY A 240 57.75 -2.97 -10.25
N SER A 241 56.85 -3.92 -9.92
CA SER A 241 57.02 -5.24 -9.20
C SER A 241 57.71 -5.30 -7.80
N GLU A 242 57.31 -6.07 -6.76
CA GLU A 242 56.47 -7.27 -6.53
C GLU A 242 55.95 -7.30 -5.06
N VAL A 243 54.66 -7.60 -4.79
CA VAL A 243 54.03 -8.86 -4.29
C VAL A 243 53.92 -9.01 -2.75
N LEU A 244 52.66 -9.01 -2.22
CA LEU A 244 52.01 -10.10 -1.45
C LEU A 244 50.53 -9.74 -1.07
N GLU A 245 49.65 -10.73 -1.21
CA GLU A 245 48.16 -10.78 -1.26
C GLU A 245 47.33 -10.45 0.01
N PRO A 246 45.99 -10.22 -0.11
CA PRO A 246 45.04 -11.28 0.24
C PRO A 246 43.76 -11.41 -0.65
N VAL A 247 43.61 -12.59 -1.27
CA VAL A 247 42.45 -13.49 -1.45
C VAL A 247 41.02 -12.94 -1.44
N SER A 248 40.36 -13.19 -2.58
CA SER A 248 38.95 -13.02 -2.96
C SER A 248 37.97 -14.09 -2.43
N GLY A 249 36.70 -13.69 -2.23
CA GLY A 249 35.54 -14.59 -2.12
C GLY A 249 34.38 -14.12 -3.03
N SER A 250 34.00 -14.98 -3.97
CA SER A 250 33.12 -14.72 -5.13
C SER A 250 31.64 -15.02 -4.84
N LEU A 251 30.71 -14.21 -5.37
CA LEU A 251 29.29 -14.55 -5.50
C LEU A 251 28.83 -14.28 -6.94
N ASN A 252 28.75 -15.36 -7.73
CA ASN A 252 28.29 -15.34 -9.11
C ASN A 252 26.77 -15.25 -9.22
N ARG A 253 26.35 -14.23 -9.96
CA ARG A 253 25.04 -14.01 -10.56
C ARG A 253 24.92 -14.90 -11.80
N ALA A 254 23.87 -15.73 -11.89
CA ALA A 254 23.51 -16.40 -13.13
C ALA A 254 22.08 -16.02 -13.55
N GLN A 255 22.00 -15.34 -14.68
CA GLN A 255 20.80 -15.11 -15.48
C GLN A 255 20.41 -16.41 -16.19
N SER A 256 19.13 -16.60 -16.49
CA SER A 256 18.75 -17.57 -17.52
C SER A 256 17.60 -17.05 -18.38
N ALA A 257 17.79 -17.19 -19.68
CA ALA A 257 16.98 -16.69 -20.78
C ALA A 257 16.18 -17.83 -21.42
N HIS A 258 15.10 -17.44 -22.10
CA HIS A 258 14.22 -18.25 -22.94
C HIS A 258 14.93 -18.89 -24.15
N ALA A 259 14.55 -20.14 -24.51
CA ALA A 259 14.38 -20.61 -25.90
C ALA A 259 13.69 -22.01 -25.96
N LEU A 260 13.01 -22.27 -27.08
CA LEU A 260 11.99 -23.30 -27.32
C LEU A 260 12.48 -24.58 -28.05
N ASN A 261 11.81 -25.69 -27.74
CA ASN A 261 11.38 -26.86 -28.55
C ASN A 261 12.32 -27.99 -29.06
N SER A 262 11.91 -29.21 -28.63
CA SER A 262 11.74 -30.49 -29.35
C SER A 262 12.91 -31.48 -29.49
N THR A 263 12.85 -32.60 -28.75
CA THR A 263 12.49 -33.96 -29.25
C THR A 263 12.31 -34.96 -28.09
N LYS A 264 11.45 -35.97 -28.30
CA LYS A 264 11.00 -37.02 -27.35
C LYS A 264 12.13 -37.88 -26.79
N ASP A 265 12.03 -38.24 -25.51
CA ASP A 265 12.12 -39.63 -25.06
C ASP A 265 11.46 -39.86 -23.69
N LEU A 266 10.82 -41.01 -23.55
CA LEU A 266 9.98 -41.46 -22.43
C LEU A 266 10.85 -41.99 -21.28
N ALA A 267 10.76 -41.35 -20.10
CA ALA A 267 11.07 -41.99 -18.83
C ALA A 267 10.12 -41.47 -17.74
N LYS A 268 9.33 -42.37 -17.16
CA LYS A 268 8.51 -42.10 -15.97
C LYS A 268 9.42 -41.80 -14.78
N GLU A 269 9.43 -40.57 -14.30
CA GLU A 269 9.90 -40.24 -12.94
C GLU A 269 8.69 -39.86 -12.06
N GLU A 270 8.43 -40.65 -11.03
CA GLU A 270 7.62 -40.24 -9.88
C GLU A 270 8.51 -39.44 -8.92
N GLY A 271 8.39 -38.11 -8.99
CA GLY A 271 8.94 -37.18 -8.00
C GLY A 271 7.86 -36.71 -7.01
N LEU A 272 8.24 -36.53 -5.75
CA LEU A 272 7.41 -35.89 -4.72
C LEU A 272 6.98 -34.48 -5.18
N LYS A 273 5.69 -34.35 -5.51
CA LYS A 273 5.10 -33.13 -6.08
C LYS A 273 5.07 -32.01 -5.03
N ARG A 274 5.62 -30.84 -5.36
CA ARG A 274 5.14 -29.57 -4.75
C ARG A 274 3.67 -29.43 -5.12
N VAL A 275 2.81 -29.27 -4.13
CA VAL A 275 1.35 -29.21 -4.33
C VAL A 275 0.99 -27.87 -4.94
N SER A 276 0.69 -27.87 -6.24
CA SER A 276 0.00 -26.80 -6.95
C SER A 276 -1.39 -27.31 -7.37
N SER A 277 -2.45 -26.60 -7.02
CA SER A 277 -3.79 -26.86 -7.53
C SER A 277 -3.94 -26.26 -8.93
N GLU A 278 -4.29 -27.07 -9.93
CA GLU A 278 -4.70 -26.65 -11.27
C GLU A 278 -6.06 -27.33 -11.57
N PRO A 279 -7.08 -26.60 -12.09
CA PRO A 279 -8.41 -27.19 -12.25
C PRO A 279 -8.60 -27.84 -13.64
N LEU A 280 -9.14 -29.06 -13.64
CA LEU A 280 -9.79 -29.66 -14.81
C LEU A 280 -11.20 -29.06 -14.96
N LEU A 281 -11.36 -28.14 -15.91
CA LEU A 281 -12.68 -27.65 -16.34
C LEU A 281 -13.20 -28.54 -17.48
N SER A 282 -14.26 -29.29 -17.21
CA SER A 282 -15.20 -29.77 -18.23
C SER A 282 -16.46 -28.88 -18.18
N GLY A 283 -16.93 -28.48 -19.36
CA GLY A 283 -17.89 -27.39 -19.55
C GLY A 283 -19.38 -27.81 -19.56
N GLN A 284 -20.20 -26.77 -19.82
CA GLN A 284 -21.69 -26.70 -19.90
C GLN A 284 -22.43 -26.73 -18.55
N GLU A 285 -23.34 -25.81 -18.19
CA GLU A 285 -23.98 -24.70 -18.89
C GLU A 285 -24.86 -23.87 -17.89
N LYS A 286 -25.28 -22.67 -18.34
CA LYS A 286 -26.42 -21.82 -17.91
C LYS A 286 -26.26 -20.87 -16.72
N GLY A 287 -26.24 -19.58 -17.08
CA GLY A 287 -26.29 -18.45 -16.17
C GLY A 287 -27.69 -18.20 -15.60
N ALA A 288 -27.72 -17.72 -14.36
CA ALA A 288 -28.86 -17.07 -13.74
C ALA A 288 -28.36 -15.88 -12.91
N LEU A 289 -28.75 -14.68 -13.34
CA LEU A 289 -28.58 -13.42 -12.62
C LEU A 289 -29.42 -13.44 -11.34
N LEU A 290 -28.79 -13.61 -10.18
CA LEU A 290 -29.48 -13.49 -8.89
C LEU A 290 -29.41 -12.06 -8.37
N LYS A 291 -30.48 -11.30 -8.65
CA LYS A 291 -30.84 -10.05 -7.97
C LYS A 291 -31.10 -10.36 -6.48
N ARG A 292 -30.37 -9.69 -5.59
CA ARG A 292 -30.61 -9.75 -4.14
C ARG A 292 -31.81 -8.85 -3.82
N LYS A 293 -32.98 -9.45 -3.64
CA LYS A 293 -34.09 -8.86 -2.87
C LYS A 293 -33.90 -9.25 -1.42
N LEU A 294 -33.73 -8.29 -0.53
CA LEU A 294 -33.90 -8.49 0.91
C LEU A 294 -35.29 -7.99 1.26
N SER A 295 -36.16 -8.94 1.58
CA SER A 295 -37.44 -8.74 2.27
C SER A 295 -37.17 -8.58 3.77
N PHE A 296 -37.69 -7.53 4.38
CA PHE A 296 -37.87 -7.47 5.83
C PHE A 296 -39.34 -7.23 6.14
N SER A 297 -39.87 -8.09 7.00
CA SER A 297 -41.25 -8.13 7.48
C SER A 297 -41.51 -6.98 8.45
N GLU A 298 -42.67 -6.37 8.31
CA GLU A 298 -43.32 -5.52 9.31
C GLU A 298 -43.70 -6.37 10.54
N GLN A 299 -43.49 -5.85 11.76
CA GLN A 299 -44.53 -5.63 12.78
C GLN A 299 -43.97 -4.95 14.06
N ASP A 300 -44.53 -3.76 14.35
CA ASP A 300 -44.94 -3.16 15.65
C ASP A 300 -43.98 -3.11 16.86
N THR A 301 -43.90 -2.08 17.71
CA THR A 301 -44.52 -0.74 17.90
C THR A 301 -43.72 -0.05 19.05
N VAL A 302 -43.60 1.28 19.07
CA VAL A 302 -44.06 2.18 20.15
C VAL A 302 -43.85 3.62 19.68
N VAL A 303 -44.97 4.31 19.53
CA VAL A 303 -45.12 5.73 19.21
C VAL A 303 -45.03 6.53 20.50
N CYS A 304 -44.22 7.58 20.51
CA CYS A 304 -44.46 8.76 21.35
C CYS A 304 -44.49 9.98 20.43
N GLU A 305 -45.70 10.39 20.07
CA GLU A 305 -45.94 11.74 19.58
C GLU A 305 -45.87 12.73 20.75
N ASP A 306 -45.26 13.88 20.51
CA ASP A 306 -45.70 15.10 21.17
C ASP A 306 -45.61 16.27 20.20
N GLY A 307 -46.79 16.68 19.72
CA GLY A 307 -46.96 17.81 18.83
C GLY A 307 -46.96 19.13 19.57
N ARG A 308 -46.29 20.14 19.00
CA ARG A 308 -46.73 21.53 19.11
C ARG A 308 -46.81 22.18 17.73
N ASN A 309 -48.00 22.71 17.48
CA ASN A 309 -48.49 23.25 16.23
C ASN A 309 -47.91 24.62 15.87
N LYS A 310 -47.66 24.77 14.56
CA LYS A 310 -47.91 25.93 13.68
C LYS A 310 -47.16 27.23 14.00
N HIS A 311 -46.47 27.78 12.99
CA HIS A 311 -46.91 29.01 12.31
C HIS A 311 -46.40 29.02 10.85
N LYS A 312 -47.32 29.35 9.95
CA LYS A 312 -47.18 29.48 8.51
C LYS A 312 -46.57 30.85 8.19
N LYS A 313 -45.43 30.91 7.50
CA LYS A 313 -45.12 32.06 6.62
C LYS A 313 -44.30 31.60 5.42
N GLN A 314 -44.98 31.61 4.28
CA GLN A 314 -44.40 31.53 2.95
C GLN A 314 -43.90 32.93 2.61
N GLU A 315 -42.59 33.11 2.40
CA GLU A 315 -42.07 34.21 1.60
C GLU A 315 -40.63 33.94 1.15
N SER A 316 -40.44 34.05 -0.15
CA SER A 316 -39.20 33.90 -0.91
C SER A 316 -38.14 34.91 -0.49
N THR A 317 -36.89 34.47 -0.34
CA THR A 317 -35.72 35.30 -0.66
C THR A 317 -34.51 34.39 -0.88
N LYS A 318 -34.07 34.28 -2.14
CA LYS A 318 -32.71 33.84 -2.48
C LYS A 318 -31.75 34.82 -1.80
N ARG A 319 -31.08 34.39 -0.74
CA ARG A 319 -29.94 35.11 -0.16
C ARG A 319 -28.68 34.36 -0.55
N ASP A 320 -27.91 34.96 -1.44
CA ASP A 320 -26.50 34.63 -1.63
C ASP A 320 -25.80 34.78 -0.28
N MET A 321 -25.50 33.65 0.35
CA MET A 321 -24.69 33.62 1.56
C MET A 321 -23.28 33.22 1.14
N THR A 322 -22.45 34.22 0.86
CA THR A 322 -21.01 34.05 0.67
C THR A 322 -20.40 33.65 2.03
N LEU A 323 -20.42 32.34 2.32
CA LEU A 323 -19.83 31.77 3.52
C LEU A 323 -18.34 32.10 3.57
N ALA A 324 -17.90 32.81 4.61
CA ALA A 324 -16.48 32.99 4.88
C ALA A 324 -15.84 31.61 5.14
N PHE A 325 -14.65 31.37 4.57
CA PHE A 325 -13.91 30.11 4.66
C PHE A 325 -13.53 29.72 6.11
N GLY A 326 -14.45 29.14 6.87
CA GLY A 326 -14.25 28.89 8.30
C GLY A 326 -15.12 27.80 8.89
N THR A 327 -16.43 27.88 8.69
CA THR A 327 -17.42 27.06 9.40
C THR A 327 -18.39 26.45 8.40
N ILE A 328 -18.61 25.14 8.47
CA ILE A 328 -19.63 24.44 7.69
C ILE A 328 -20.93 24.48 8.50
N PRO A 329 -22.05 24.94 7.94
CA PRO A 329 -23.37 24.77 8.56
C PRO A 329 -23.64 23.29 8.88
N GLY A 330 -24.11 22.99 10.09
CA GLY A 330 -24.38 21.61 10.52
C GLY A 330 -25.31 20.86 9.57
N ASP A 331 -26.31 21.57 9.02
CA ASP A 331 -27.32 21.03 8.10
C ASP A 331 -26.75 20.53 6.76
N LEU A 332 -25.51 20.89 6.40
CA LEU A 332 -24.84 20.44 5.17
C LEU A 332 -23.97 19.20 5.35
N ILE A 333 -23.79 18.74 6.60
CA ILE A 333 -22.99 17.56 6.91
C ILE A 333 -23.93 16.35 6.92
N ASP A 334 -23.73 15.45 5.97
CA ASP A 334 -24.51 14.22 5.85
C ASP A 334 -23.56 13.02 5.95
N VAL A 335 -23.92 12.03 6.77
CA VAL A 335 -23.18 10.77 6.92
C VAL A 335 -23.03 10.06 5.58
N SER A 336 -24.04 10.18 4.70
CA SER A 336 -24.07 9.55 3.37
C SER A 336 -22.95 10.06 2.46
N ASP A 337 -22.46 11.30 2.67
CA ASP A 337 -21.33 11.84 1.90
C ASP A 337 -19.99 11.15 2.24
N PHE A 338 -19.95 10.42 3.36
CA PHE A 338 -18.79 9.71 3.88
C PHE A 338 -18.96 8.18 3.85
N GLU A 339 -19.84 7.68 2.99
CA GLU A 339 -20.06 6.24 2.85
C GLU A 339 -19.12 5.59 1.82
N CYS A 340 -18.61 4.41 2.18
CA CYS A 340 -17.87 3.59 1.25
C CYS A 340 -18.82 2.83 0.32
N SER A 341 -18.68 3.04 -0.99
CA SER A 341 -19.46 2.34 -2.04
C SER A 341 -19.34 0.81 -2.07
N LEU A 342 -18.41 0.21 -1.31
CA LEU A 342 -18.22 -1.24 -1.23
C LEU A 342 -18.97 -1.87 -0.06
N CYS A 343 -18.95 -1.23 1.11
CA CYS A 343 -19.61 -1.76 2.31
C CYS A 343 -20.90 -1.00 2.68
N MET A 344 -21.18 0.12 2.03
CA MET A 344 -22.32 1.02 2.30
C MET A 344 -22.40 1.42 3.77
N ARG A 345 -21.23 1.70 4.37
CA ARG A 345 -21.07 2.17 5.75
C ARG A 345 -20.12 3.37 5.74
N LEU A 346 -20.13 4.14 6.82
CA LEU A 346 -19.13 5.19 7.07
C LEU A 346 -17.71 4.69 6.79
N PHE A 347 -16.93 5.50 6.08
CA PHE A 347 -15.52 5.22 5.80
C PHE A 347 -14.77 4.90 7.10
N PHE A 348 -13.98 3.84 7.05
CA PHE A 348 -13.05 3.46 8.11
C PHE A 348 -11.67 3.25 7.47
N GLU A 349 -10.69 4.02 7.93
CA GLU A 349 -9.38 4.16 7.29
C GLU A 349 -9.54 4.45 5.77
N PRO A 350 -10.10 5.62 5.37
CA PRO A 350 -10.39 5.92 3.97
C PRO A 350 -9.10 6.00 3.14
N VAL A 351 -9.03 5.27 2.04
CA VAL A 351 -7.89 5.28 1.09
C VAL A 351 -8.36 5.75 -0.26
N THR A 352 -7.72 6.79 -0.79
CA THR A 352 -7.99 7.33 -2.13
C THR A 352 -7.00 6.75 -3.12
N THR A 353 -7.53 6.04 -4.11
CA THR A 353 -6.75 5.41 -5.18
C THR A 353 -6.19 6.46 -6.15
N PRO A 354 -5.15 6.13 -6.95
CA PRO A 354 -4.60 7.03 -7.98
C PRO A 354 -5.63 7.52 -9.02
N CYS A 355 -6.71 6.76 -9.23
CA CYS A 355 -7.82 7.18 -10.11
C CYS A 355 -8.79 8.19 -9.46
N GLY A 356 -8.60 8.54 -8.18
CA GLY A 356 -9.42 9.51 -7.44
C GLY A 356 -10.60 8.94 -6.65
N HIS A 357 -10.84 7.63 -6.72
CA HIS A 357 -11.92 6.99 -5.94
C HIS A 357 -11.46 6.60 -4.54
N THR A 358 -12.34 6.76 -3.55
CA THR A 358 -12.05 6.49 -2.13
C THR A 358 -12.86 5.30 -1.61
N PHE A 359 -12.20 4.46 -0.80
CA PHE A 359 -12.78 3.26 -0.18
C PHE A 359 -12.26 3.09 1.25
N CYS A 360 -12.92 2.28 2.09
CA CYS A 360 -12.25 1.77 3.29
C CYS A 360 -11.03 0.95 2.88
N LYS A 361 -9.90 1.07 3.58
CA LYS A 361 -8.66 0.32 3.30
C LYS A 361 -8.91 -1.18 3.13
N ALA A 362 -9.55 -1.82 4.11
CA ALA A 362 -9.86 -3.25 4.09
C ALA A 362 -10.80 -3.65 2.93
N CYS A 363 -11.71 -2.76 2.51
CA CYS A 363 -12.62 -3.02 1.39
C CYS A 363 -11.87 -2.99 0.05
N LEU A 364 -10.99 -2.00 -0.14
CA LEU A 364 -10.17 -1.91 -1.34
C LEU A 364 -9.23 -3.12 -1.46
N GLU A 365 -8.52 -3.47 -0.39
CA GLU A 365 -7.60 -4.62 -0.36
C GLU A 365 -8.33 -5.92 -0.75
N ARG A 366 -9.53 -6.13 -0.20
CA ARG A 366 -10.37 -7.29 -0.54
C ARG A 366 -10.74 -7.31 -2.02
N CYS A 367 -11.09 -6.17 -2.62
CA CYS A 367 -11.37 -6.12 -4.06
C CYS A 367 -10.12 -6.42 -4.90
N LEU A 368 -8.96 -5.89 -4.49
CA LEU A 368 -7.68 -6.11 -5.16
C LEU A 368 -7.17 -7.56 -5.04
N ASP A 369 -7.71 -8.35 -4.09
CA ASP A 369 -7.45 -9.79 -4.03
C ASP A 369 -8.03 -10.56 -5.22
N HIS A 370 -9.10 -10.04 -5.85
CA HIS A 370 -9.74 -10.66 -7.00
C HIS A 370 -9.28 -10.08 -8.34
N ALA A 371 -9.21 -8.74 -8.44
CA ALA A 371 -8.83 -8.06 -9.67
C ALA A 371 -8.07 -6.75 -9.35
N PRO A 372 -6.92 -6.50 -10.00
CA PRO A 372 -6.12 -5.30 -9.77
C PRO A 372 -6.70 -4.10 -10.53
N GLN A 373 -7.98 -3.81 -10.34
CA GLN A 373 -8.73 -2.74 -10.99
C GLN A 373 -9.55 -1.98 -9.96
N CYS A 374 -9.77 -0.68 -10.18
CA CYS A 374 -10.67 0.11 -9.36
C CYS A 374 -12.10 -0.45 -9.45
N PRO A 375 -12.78 -0.72 -8.31
CA PRO A 375 -14.14 -1.25 -8.34
C PRO A 375 -15.15 -0.38 -9.08
N LEU A 376 -14.95 0.96 -9.05
CA LEU A 376 -15.86 1.95 -9.63
C LEU A 376 -15.55 2.24 -11.10
N CYS A 377 -14.33 2.66 -11.44
CA CYS A 377 -13.99 3.07 -12.82
C CYS A 377 -13.25 2.02 -13.66
N LYS A 378 -12.91 0.85 -13.09
CA LYS A 378 -12.17 -0.24 -13.75
C LYS A 378 -10.74 0.10 -14.21
N GLU A 379 -10.22 1.27 -13.86
CA GLU A 379 -8.84 1.66 -14.12
C GLU A 379 -7.86 0.70 -13.41
N SER A 380 -6.75 0.36 -14.08
CA SER A 380 -5.75 -0.58 -13.56
C SER A 380 -5.06 -0.03 -12.32
N LEU A 381 -5.00 -0.84 -11.26
CA LEU A 381 -4.34 -0.55 -9.99
C LEU A 381 -3.14 -1.48 -9.74
N LYS A 382 -2.56 -2.09 -10.78
CA LYS A 382 -1.46 -3.06 -10.64
C LYS A 382 -0.23 -2.47 -9.93
N GLU A 383 0.23 -1.29 -10.33
CA GLU A 383 1.37 -0.62 -9.70
C GLU A 383 1.06 -0.23 -8.25
N TYR A 384 -0.16 0.22 -8.00
CA TYR A 384 -0.62 0.56 -6.67
C TYR A 384 -0.66 -0.67 -5.75
N LEU A 385 -1.17 -1.80 -6.25
CA LEU A 385 -1.15 -3.10 -5.57
C LEU A 385 0.29 -3.58 -5.29
N ALA A 386 1.18 -3.47 -6.28
CA ALA A 386 2.59 -3.86 -6.13
C ALA A 386 3.30 -3.05 -5.04
N SER A 387 2.97 -1.76 -4.89
CA SER A 387 3.56 -0.90 -3.87
C SER A 387 3.13 -1.24 -2.44
N ARG A 388 1.93 -1.84 -2.26
CA ARG A 388 1.28 -2.09 -0.97
C ARG A 388 1.19 -0.87 -0.03
N LYS A 389 1.30 0.35 -0.57
CA LYS A 389 1.21 1.61 0.17
C LYS A 389 -0.22 2.18 0.11
N TYR A 390 -1.11 1.60 0.91
CA TYR A 390 -2.49 2.08 1.08
C TYR A 390 -2.56 3.14 2.18
N SER A 391 -1.96 4.31 1.95
CA SER A 391 -1.97 5.39 2.92
C SER A 391 -3.38 5.95 3.12
N ILE A 392 -3.72 6.21 4.38
CA ILE A 392 -5.00 6.80 4.76
C ILE A 392 -5.09 8.23 4.21
N THR A 393 -6.27 8.59 3.72
CA THR A 393 -6.58 9.93 3.24
C THR A 393 -6.81 10.82 4.46
N GLU A 394 -5.73 11.37 5.00
CA GLU A 394 -5.68 12.15 6.25
C GLU A 394 -6.82 13.18 6.35
N LEU A 395 -7.07 13.92 5.26
CA LEU A 395 -8.11 14.94 5.25
C LEU A 395 -9.52 14.35 5.47
N LEU A 396 -9.84 13.19 4.89
CA LEU A 396 -11.14 12.56 5.10
C LEU A 396 -11.26 12.02 6.52
N GLU A 397 -10.19 11.44 7.06
CA GLU A 397 -10.16 10.98 8.45
C GLU A 397 -10.36 12.14 9.45
N GLU A 398 -9.66 13.27 9.24
CA GLU A 398 -9.83 14.50 10.03
C GLU A 398 -11.27 15.03 9.97
N LEU A 399 -11.90 15.02 8.78
CA LEU A 399 -13.28 15.48 8.60
C LEU A 399 -14.27 14.56 9.33
N ILE A 400 -14.14 13.23 9.16
CA ILE A 400 -15.00 12.26 9.83
C ILE A 400 -14.84 12.38 11.35
N MET A 401 -13.60 12.44 11.86
CA MET A 401 -13.35 12.58 13.30
C MET A 401 -13.95 13.85 13.88
N LYS A 402 -13.91 14.96 13.12
CA LYS A 402 -14.39 16.26 13.58
C LYS A 402 -15.91 16.40 13.54
N TYR A 403 -16.55 15.85 12.52
CA TYR A 403 -17.95 16.12 12.22
C TYR A 403 -18.88 14.92 12.46
N LEU A 404 -18.36 13.69 12.49
CA LEU A 404 -19.10 12.43 12.62
C LEU A 404 -18.47 11.53 13.70
N SER A 405 -18.14 12.09 14.86
CA SER A 405 -17.39 11.40 15.91
C SER A 405 -18.14 10.21 16.50
N ASP A 406 -19.46 10.32 16.65
CA ASP A 406 -20.30 9.32 17.29
C ASP A 406 -20.53 8.14 16.33
N GLU A 407 -20.77 8.42 15.05
CA GLU A 407 -20.85 7.42 13.99
C GLU A 407 -19.50 6.71 13.79
N LEU A 408 -18.39 7.44 13.89
CA LEU A 408 -17.05 6.86 13.84
C LEU A 408 -16.80 5.94 15.04
N TYR A 409 -17.26 6.31 16.24
CA TYR A 409 -17.16 5.47 17.43
C TYR A 409 -17.91 4.15 17.23
N GLU A 410 -19.16 4.20 16.78
CA GLU A 410 -19.94 3.00 16.47
C GLU A 410 -19.28 2.16 15.36
N ARG A 411 -18.76 2.81 14.32
CA ARG A 411 -18.05 2.14 13.23
C ARG A 411 -16.80 1.39 13.72
N LYS A 412 -16.06 1.98 14.67
CA LYS A 412 -14.89 1.37 15.34
C LYS A 412 -15.31 0.19 16.21
N ARG A 413 -16.39 0.31 16.99
CA ARG A 413 -16.93 -0.76 17.83
C ARG A 413 -17.31 -1.98 16.99
N ILE A 414 -18.10 -1.78 15.93
CA ILE A 414 -18.49 -2.85 14.98
C ILE A 414 -17.26 -3.51 14.36
N HIS A 415 -16.26 -2.71 13.95
CA HIS A 415 -15.03 -3.26 13.38
C HIS A 415 -14.25 -4.13 14.38
N ALA A 416 -14.17 -3.72 15.63
CA ALA A 416 -13.50 -4.47 16.69
C ALA A 416 -14.23 -5.79 16.98
N GLU A 417 -15.57 -5.77 17.02
CA GLU A 417 -16.40 -6.97 17.18
C GLU A 417 -16.23 -7.95 16.02
N GLU A 418 -16.27 -7.47 14.76
CA GLU A 418 -16.03 -8.28 13.56
C GLU A 418 -14.62 -8.90 13.59
N THR A 419 -13.61 -8.15 14.04
CA THR A 419 -12.22 -8.63 14.14
C THR A 419 -12.06 -9.67 15.25
N ALA A 420 -12.72 -9.48 16.39
CA ALA A 420 -12.74 -10.43 17.51
C ALA A 420 -13.46 -11.72 17.15
N GLU A 421 -14.52 -11.67 16.33
CA GLU A 421 -15.19 -12.86 15.82
C GLU A 421 -14.23 -13.72 14.97
N HIS A 422 -13.35 -13.08 14.17
CA HIS A 422 -12.41 -13.77 13.29
C HIS A 422 -11.16 -14.27 14.02
N SER A 423 -10.90 -13.79 15.24
CA SER A 423 -9.76 -14.24 16.05
C SER A 423 -10.06 -15.50 16.86
N ASN A 424 -11.31 -15.98 16.85
CA ASN A 424 -11.72 -17.18 17.57
C ASN A 424 -11.11 -18.45 16.93
N LEU A 425 -10.35 -19.21 17.72
CA LEU A 425 -9.65 -20.42 17.28
C LEU A 425 -10.45 -21.72 17.48
N THR A 426 -11.70 -21.64 17.93
CA THR A 426 -12.60 -22.80 18.07
C THR A 426 -13.92 -22.63 17.33
N LYS A 427 -14.34 -21.39 17.05
CA LYS A 427 -15.55 -21.09 16.28
C LYS A 427 -15.20 -20.38 14.97
N ASN A 428 -15.89 -20.73 13.90
CA ASN A 428 -15.68 -20.14 12.56
C ASN A 428 -14.20 -20.15 12.11
N VAL A 429 -13.42 -21.13 12.53
CA VAL A 429 -12.00 -21.26 12.20
C VAL A 429 -11.84 -21.36 10.68
N PRO A 430 -10.98 -20.55 10.06
CA PRO A 430 -10.74 -20.60 8.63
C PRO A 430 -10.11 -21.93 8.22
N MET A 431 -10.64 -22.56 7.18
CA MET A 431 -10.22 -23.87 6.69
C MET A 431 -9.56 -23.77 5.31
N PHE A 432 -8.30 -24.17 5.23
CA PHE A 432 -7.59 -24.41 3.98
C PHE A 432 -7.80 -25.87 3.57
N VAL A 433 -8.47 -26.10 2.45
CA VAL A 433 -8.77 -27.46 1.97
C VAL A 433 -7.79 -27.81 0.85
N CYS A 434 -6.82 -28.69 1.14
CA CYS A 434 -5.78 -29.05 0.18
C CYS A 434 -5.12 -30.40 0.46
N THR A 435 -4.34 -30.52 1.54
CA THR A 435 -3.49 -31.68 1.81
C THR A 435 -3.51 -32.05 3.30
N MET A 436 -2.96 -33.23 3.63
CA MET A 436 -2.72 -33.63 5.01
C MET A 436 -1.65 -32.75 5.65
N ALA A 437 -1.93 -32.29 6.86
CA ALA A 437 -0.95 -31.62 7.71
C ALA A 437 -0.87 -32.36 9.06
N TYR A 438 0.32 -32.33 9.66
CA TYR A 438 0.60 -33.07 10.87
C TYR A 438 1.24 -32.18 11.94
N PRO A 439 0.98 -32.44 13.23
CA PRO A 439 1.65 -31.75 14.32
C PRO A 439 3.18 -31.75 14.14
N THR A 440 3.82 -30.62 14.43
CA THR A 440 5.28 -30.38 14.37
C THR A 440 5.91 -30.40 12.97
N VAL A 441 5.18 -30.82 11.93
CA VAL A 441 5.71 -30.94 10.56
C VAL A 441 5.56 -29.61 9.82
N PRO A 442 6.63 -29.10 9.16
CA PRO A 442 6.54 -27.93 8.28
C PRO A 442 5.61 -28.17 7.08
N CYS A 443 4.81 -27.15 6.72
CA CYS A 443 3.90 -27.20 5.59
C CYS A 443 3.98 -25.85 4.82
N PRO A 444 4.97 -25.69 3.92
CA PRO A 444 5.07 -24.49 3.10
C PRO A 444 3.97 -24.47 2.03
N LEU A 445 3.31 -23.33 1.85
CA LEU A 445 2.17 -23.18 0.95
C LEU A 445 2.40 -22.03 -0.03
N HIS A 446 2.01 -22.24 -1.29
CA HIS A 446 1.90 -21.17 -2.27
C HIS A 446 0.42 -20.83 -2.47
N VAL A 447 0.01 -19.68 -1.97
CA VAL A 447 -1.38 -19.23 -1.95
C VAL A 447 -1.62 -18.24 -3.08
N PHE A 448 -2.40 -18.66 -4.07
CA PHE A 448 -2.73 -17.84 -5.23
C PHE A 448 -4.23 -17.57 -5.39
N GLU A 449 -5.09 -18.44 -4.87
CA GLU A 449 -6.55 -18.25 -4.95
C GLU A 449 -7.00 -17.03 -4.12
N PRO A 450 -7.80 -16.11 -4.70
CA PRO A 450 -8.27 -14.89 -4.02
C PRO A 450 -8.89 -15.11 -2.64
N ARG A 451 -9.71 -16.16 -2.48
CA ARG A 451 -10.36 -16.50 -1.21
C ARG A 451 -9.36 -16.83 -0.10
N TYR A 452 -8.28 -17.54 -0.43
CA TYR A 452 -7.25 -17.91 0.55
C TYR A 452 -6.25 -16.78 0.78
N ARG A 453 -6.03 -15.90 -0.21
CA ARG A 453 -5.29 -14.64 0.00
C ARG A 453 -5.95 -13.78 1.09
N LEU A 454 -7.28 -13.61 1.00
CA LEU A 454 -8.08 -12.94 2.03
C LEU A 454 -7.97 -13.66 3.38
N MET A 455 -8.09 -14.99 3.38
CA MET A 455 -7.98 -15.81 4.59
C MET A 455 -6.65 -15.60 5.32
N ILE A 456 -5.52 -15.73 4.62
CA ILE A 456 -4.18 -15.55 5.20
C ILE A 456 -4.00 -14.13 5.72
N ARG A 457 -4.44 -13.13 4.96
CA ARG A 457 -4.36 -11.73 5.38
C ARG A 457 -5.14 -11.49 6.69
N ARG A 458 -6.36 -12.00 6.81
CA ARG A 458 -7.15 -11.92 8.06
C ARG A 458 -6.49 -12.65 9.23
N SER A 459 -5.92 -13.83 9.01
CA SER A 459 -5.15 -14.53 10.05
C SER A 459 -3.96 -13.71 10.54
N MET A 460 -3.33 -12.92 9.67
CA MET A 460 -2.24 -12.01 10.04
C MET A 460 -2.75 -10.74 10.75
N GLU A 461 -3.81 -10.10 10.24
CA GLU A 461 -4.41 -8.88 10.79
C GLU A 461 -5.02 -9.10 12.19
N THR A 462 -5.72 -10.21 12.40
CA THR A 462 -6.28 -10.60 13.71
C THR A 462 -5.22 -10.99 14.74
N GLY A 463 -3.97 -11.20 14.31
CA GLY A 463 -2.87 -11.66 15.15
C GLY A 463 -2.92 -13.15 15.51
N THR A 464 -3.94 -13.89 15.11
CA THR A 464 -4.04 -15.33 15.38
C THR A 464 -2.91 -16.12 14.74
N LYS A 465 -2.52 -15.75 13.51
CA LYS A 465 -1.51 -16.42 12.69
C LYS A 465 -1.77 -17.93 12.58
N GLN A 466 -3.03 -18.34 12.60
CA GLN A 466 -3.42 -19.74 12.58
C GLN A 466 -4.63 -19.97 11.67
N PHE A 467 -4.71 -21.16 11.08
CA PHE A 467 -5.85 -21.65 10.30
C PHE A 467 -5.87 -23.18 10.28
N GLY A 468 -7.02 -23.79 10.05
CA GLY A 468 -7.16 -25.24 9.96
C GLY A 468 -6.80 -25.76 8.57
N MET A 469 -6.10 -26.89 8.48
CA MET A 469 -5.84 -27.60 7.23
C MET A 469 -6.57 -28.94 7.23
N CYS A 470 -7.31 -29.21 6.15
CA CYS A 470 -8.01 -30.46 5.91
C CYS A 470 -7.81 -30.94 4.47
N ILE A 471 -7.95 -32.24 4.25
CA ILE A 471 -8.11 -32.79 2.90
C ILE A 471 -9.54 -32.59 2.39
N SER A 472 -9.69 -32.53 1.08
CA SER A 472 -11.02 -32.47 0.46
C SER A 472 -11.78 -33.77 0.70
N ASP A 473 -13.08 -33.65 0.93
CA ASP A 473 -13.99 -34.79 1.03
C ASP A 473 -15.13 -34.60 0.03
N SER A 474 -15.44 -35.65 -0.73
CA SER A 474 -16.44 -35.57 -1.80
C SER A 474 -17.87 -35.38 -1.28
N GLN A 475 -18.16 -35.79 -0.04
CA GLN A 475 -19.50 -35.72 0.53
C GLN A 475 -19.71 -34.42 1.32
N ASN A 476 -18.72 -34.04 2.13
CA ASN A 476 -18.83 -32.95 3.09
C ASN A 476 -17.99 -31.71 2.71
N GLY A 477 -17.38 -31.70 1.52
CA GLY A 477 -16.45 -30.66 1.06
C GLY A 477 -15.03 -30.85 1.63
N PHE A 478 -14.92 -31.07 2.95
CA PHE A 478 -13.65 -31.37 3.63
C PHE A 478 -13.82 -32.35 4.79
N ALA A 479 -12.74 -33.04 5.12
CA ALA A 479 -12.70 -34.09 6.14
C ALA A 479 -13.09 -33.62 7.55
N ASP A 480 -13.60 -34.54 8.39
CA ASP A 480 -13.98 -34.27 9.78
C ASP A 480 -12.80 -34.01 10.72
N TYR A 481 -11.58 -34.35 10.28
CA TYR A 481 -10.37 -34.21 11.08
C TYR A 481 -9.31 -33.41 10.31
N GLY A 482 -8.50 -32.67 11.05
CA GLY A 482 -7.43 -31.85 10.47
C GLY A 482 -6.40 -31.42 11.49
N CYS A 483 -5.49 -30.56 11.04
CA CYS A 483 -4.44 -29.99 11.87
C CYS A 483 -4.43 -28.47 11.74
N MET A 484 -4.36 -27.77 12.87
CA MET A 484 -4.13 -26.33 12.89
C MET A 484 -2.72 -26.04 12.40
N LEU A 485 -2.59 -25.20 11.39
CA LEU A 485 -1.32 -24.68 10.94
C LEU A 485 -1.05 -23.34 11.60
N GLN A 486 0.16 -23.16 12.10
CA GLN A 486 0.67 -21.89 12.60
C GLN A 486 1.58 -21.25 11.55
N ILE A 487 1.27 -20.01 11.19
CA ILE A 487 2.04 -19.21 10.25
C ILE A 487 3.30 -18.70 10.96
N ARG A 488 4.47 -19.09 10.44
CA ARG A 488 5.78 -18.57 10.87
C ARG A 488 6.13 -17.30 10.12
N ASN A 489 5.97 -17.31 8.81
CA ASN A 489 6.31 -16.19 7.94
C ASN A 489 5.41 -16.14 6.70
N VAL A 490 5.24 -14.94 6.13
CA VAL A 490 4.50 -14.73 4.89
C VAL A 490 5.28 -13.79 3.98
N HIS A 491 5.54 -14.24 2.76
CA HIS A 491 6.11 -13.44 1.69
C HIS A 491 5.04 -13.12 0.66
N PHE A 492 4.57 -11.87 0.63
CA PHE A 492 3.62 -11.38 -0.37
C PHE A 492 4.33 -11.02 -1.66
N LEU A 493 3.79 -11.48 -2.79
CA LEU A 493 4.28 -11.20 -4.13
C LEU A 493 3.55 -9.97 -4.72
N PRO A 494 4.13 -9.27 -5.72
CA PRO A 494 3.54 -8.05 -6.32
C PRO A 494 2.18 -8.25 -7.00
N ASP A 495 1.90 -9.47 -7.49
CA ASP A 495 0.59 -9.86 -8.04
C ASP A 495 -0.44 -10.25 -6.97
N GLY A 496 -0.01 -10.20 -5.72
CA GLY A 496 -0.76 -10.48 -4.52
C GLY A 496 -0.88 -11.95 -4.14
N ARG A 497 -0.20 -12.86 -4.85
CA ARG A 497 0.05 -14.21 -4.35
C ARG A 497 0.92 -14.16 -3.09
N SER A 498 0.95 -15.23 -2.30
CA SER A 498 1.86 -15.32 -1.16
C SER A 498 2.50 -16.69 -1.02
N VAL A 499 3.73 -16.71 -0.54
CA VAL A 499 4.38 -17.91 -0.01
C VAL A 499 4.26 -17.85 1.50
N VAL A 500 3.64 -18.88 2.08
CA VAL A 500 3.30 -18.95 3.50
C VAL A 500 4.06 -20.12 4.11
N ASP A 501 4.96 -19.82 5.04
CA ASP A 501 5.66 -20.84 5.80
C ASP A 501 4.85 -21.18 7.04
N THR A 502 4.40 -22.43 7.15
CA THR A 502 3.62 -22.89 8.29
C THR A 502 4.22 -24.13 8.95
N VAL A 503 3.82 -24.38 10.19
CA VAL A 503 4.09 -25.62 10.92
C VAL A 503 2.80 -26.15 11.52
N GLY A 504 2.60 -27.47 11.47
CA GLY A 504 1.44 -28.07 12.11
C GLY A 504 1.51 -27.99 13.64
N GLY A 505 0.36 -27.71 14.23
CA GLY A 505 0.15 -27.55 15.66
C GLY A 505 -0.83 -28.60 16.18
N LYS A 506 -1.93 -28.14 16.76
CA LYS A 506 -2.95 -29.01 17.39
C LYS A 506 -3.80 -29.72 16.34
N ARG A 507 -4.16 -30.97 16.62
CA ARG A 507 -5.18 -31.68 15.84
C ARG A 507 -6.56 -31.24 16.28
N PHE A 508 -7.53 -31.34 15.38
CA PHE A 508 -8.92 -31.02 15.70
C PHE A 508 -9.90 -31.93 14.99
N ARG A 509 -11.12 -31.93 15.53
CA ARG A 509 -12.32 -32.51 14.95
C ARG A 509 -13.30 -31.39 14.61
N VAL A 510 -13.92 -31.47 13.43
CA VAL A 510 -14.96 -30.56 12.96
C VAL A 510 -16.27 -30.90 13.65
N LEU A 511 -16.88 -29.91 14.31
CA LEU A 511 -18.20 -30.02 14.92
C LEU A 511 -19.28 -29.49 13.98
N ARG A 512 -19.02 -28.34 13.35
CA ARG A 512 -19.94 -27.68 12.42
C ARG A 512 -19.15 -27.07 11.26
N ARG A 513 -19.72 -27.15 10.06
CA ARG A 513 -19.15 -26.57 8.83
C ARG A 513 -19.87 -25.28 8.48
N GLY A 514 -19.13 -24.35 7.90
CA GLY A 514 -19.63 -23.07 7.42
C GLY A 514 -18.84 -22.57 6.21
N MET A 515 -19.24 -21.41 5.70
CA MET A 515 -18.53 -20.72 4.62
C MET A 515 -18.57 -19.22 4.89
N LYS A 516 -17.43 -18.56 4.77
CA LYS A 516 -17.32 -17.10 4.89
C LYS A 516 -16.47 -16.60 3.74
N ASP A 517 -17.00 -15.66 2.96
CA ASP A 517 -16.27 -14.99 1.88
C ASP A 517 -15.60 -15.92 0.85
N GLY A 518 -16.21 -17.09 0.61
CA GLY A 518 -15.80 -18.06 -0.41
C GLY A 518 -14.81 -19.14 0.05
N TYR A 519 -14.29 -19.06 1.28
CA TYR A 519 -13.50 -20.13 1.90
C TYR A 519 -14.32 -20.85 3.00
N CYS A 520 -13.97 -22.11 3.27
CA CYS A 520 -14.64 -22.94 4.26
C CYS A 520 -14.29 -22.47 5.68
N THR A 521 -15.24 -22.55 6.59
CA THR A 521 -15.02 -22.33 8.03
C THR A 521 -15.52 -23.52 8.84
N ALA A 522 -15.02 -23.69 10.05
CA ALA A 522 -15.47 -24.75 10.95
C ALA A 522 -15.53 -24.31 12.42
N ASP A 523 -16.54 -24.78 13.13
CA ASP A 523 -16.45 -24.90 14.58
C ASP A 523 -15.75 -26.21 14.89
N ILE A 524 -14.74 -26.15 15.77
CA ILE A 524 -13.82 -27.27 16.00
C ILE A 524 -13.66 -27.59 17.49
N GLU A 525 -13.28 -28.83 17.74
CA GLU A 525 -12.82 -29.32 19.03
C GLU A 525 -11.38 -29.80 18.90
N TYR A 526 -10.50 -29.39 19.80
CA TYR A 526 -9.11 -29.86 19.80
C TYR A 526 -9.01 -31.31 20.29
N LEU A 527 -8.11 -32.06 19.66
CA LEU A 527 -7.82 -33.45 20.03
C LEU A 527 -6.48 -33.52 20.75
N GLU A 528 -6.46 -34.26 21.86
CA GLU A 528 -5.27 -34.59 22.64
C GLU A 528 -5.19 -36.10 22.86
N ASP A 529 -3.96 -36.60 23.02
CA ASP A 529 -3.74 -38.02 23.29
C ASP A 529 -4.15 -38.36 24.72
N VAL A 530 -4.90 -39.46 24.84
CA VAL A 530 -5.32 -39.99 26.14
C VAL A 530 -4.10 -40.52 26.87
N LYS A 531 -3.85 -39.96 28.05
CA LYS A 531 -2.71 -40.35 28.86
C LYS A 531 -2.94 -41.71 29.54
N VAL A 532 -1.94 -42.58 29.49
CA VAL A 532 -1.92 -43.86 30.18
C VAL A 532 -1.40 -43.64 31.60
N ALA A 533 -2.29 -43.83 32.58
CA ALA A 533 -1.99 -43.66 34.01
C ALA A 533 -1.41 -44.93 34.66
N ASP A 534 -1.80 -46.11 34.19
CA ASP A 534 -1.32 -47.39 34.73
C ASP A 534 0.16 -47.61 34.39
N GLU A 535 1.00 -47.82 35.41
CA GLU A 535 2.45 -47.92 35.26
C GLU A 535 2.88 -49.12 34.41
N GLU A 536 2.19 -50.25 34.55
CA GLU A 536 2.49 -51.48 33.80
C GLU A 536 2.12 -51.34 32.32
N GLN A 537 0.96 -50.74 32.02
CA GLN A 537 0.58 -50.39 30.65
C GLN A 537 1.51 -49.34 30.06
N LEU A 538 1.96 -48.36 30.86
CA LEU A 538 2.92 -47.35 30.42
C LEU A 538 4.28 -47.97 30.08
N LYS A 539 4.75 -48.94 30.87
CA LYS A 539 5.96 -49.69 30.57
C LYS A 539 5.85 -50.43 29.23
N LYS A 540 4.76 -51.17 29.02
CA LYS A 540 4.46 -51.85 27.74
C LYS A 540 4.37 -50.87 26.57
N LEU A 541 3.77 -49.69 26.78
CA LEU A 541 3.69 -48.64 25.77
C LEU A 541 5.08 -48.08 25.42
N ARG A 542 5.96 -47.88 26.41
CA ARG A 542 7.35 -47.45 26.19
C ARG A 542 8.15 -48.49 25.41
N GLU A 543 7.98 -49.77 25.75
CA GLU A 543 8.62 -50.88 25.01
C GLU A 543 8.17 -50.90 23.56
N LEU A 544 6.85 -50.80 23.30
CA LEU A 544 6.30 -50.71 21.94
C LEU A 544 6.81 -49.47 21.21
N HIS A 545 6.80 -48.30 21.85
CA HIS A 545 7.32 -47.06 21.28
C HIS A 545 8.78 -47.20 20.84
N ASN A 546 9.65 -47.75 21.70
CA ASN A 546 11.06 -47.95 21.40
C ASN A 546 11.26 -48.94 20.25
N PHE A 547 10.48 -50.03 20.23
CA PHE A 547 10.52 -51.00 19.15
C PHE A 547 10.16 -50.37 17.80
N VAL A 548 9.03 -49.65 17.72
CA VAL A 548 8.56 -49.03 16.48
C VAL A 548 9.49 -47.89 16.05
N TYR A 549 10.04 -47.11 16.98
CA TYR A 549 11.04 -46.10 16.67
C TYR A 549 12.29 -46.70 16.03
N ASN A 550 12.83 -47.78 16.60
CA ASN A 550 14.00 -48.47 16.02
C ASN A 550 13.69 -49.06 14.64
N GLN A 551 12.47 -49.58 14.45
CA GLN A 551 12.01 -50.05 13.15
C GLN A 551 11.93 -48.90 12.13
N ALA A 552 11.44 -47.73 12.53
CA ALA A 552 11.40 -46.53 11.69
C ALA A 552 12.80 -46.04 11.31
N CYS A 553 13.75 -46.02 12.26
CA CYS A 553 15.16 -45.72 12.01
C CYS A 553 15.75 -46.67 10.97
N SER A 554 15.55 -47.97 11.15
CA SER A 554 16.05 -49.01 10.24
C SER A 554 15.47 -48.86 8.83
N TRP A 555 14.17 -48.61 8.72
CA TRP A 555 13.51 -48.32 7.45
C TRP A 555 14.08 -47.06 6.78
N PHE A 556 14.24 -45.96 7.51
CA PHE A 556 14.80 -44.73 6.94
C PHE A 556 16.25 -44.90 6.47
N GLN A 557 17.03 -45.71 7.19
CA GLN A 557 18.38 -46.10 6.81
C GLN A 557 18.41 -47.07 5.62
N SER A 558 17.38 -47.90 5.41
CA SER A 558 17.32 -48.80 4.25
C SER A 558 16.92 -48.09 2.94
N LEU A 559 16.35 -46.88 3.02
CA LEU A 559 15.98 -46.09 1.83
C LEU A 559 17.19 -45.79 0.93
N ARG A 560 16.97 -45.77 -0.39
CA ARG A 560 18.02 -45.36 -1.34
C ARG A 560 18.44 -43.91 -1.08
N ASN A 561 19.73 -43.60 -1.28
CA ASN A 561 20.29 -42.28 -1.00
C ASN A 561 19.51 -41.12 -1.66
N LYS A 562 19.03 -41.29 -2.90
CA LYS A 562 18.23 -40.26 -3.61
C LYS A 562 16.99 -39.86 -2.80
N PHE A 563 16.21 -40.83 -2.31
CA PHE A 563 15.00 -40.57 -1.52
C PHE A 563 15.33 -40.00 -0.14
N ARG A 564 16.37 -40.53 0.52
CA ARG A 564 16.79 -40.04 1.83
C ARG A 564 17.18 -38.56 1.77
N THR A 565 17.99 -38.16 0.78
CA THR A 565 18.40 -36.76 0.61
C THR A 565 17.21 -35.85 0.32
N GLN A 566 16.24 -36.30 -0.49
CA GLN A 566 15.02 -35.53 -0.76
C GLN A 566 14.16 -35.32 0.49
N ILE A 567 13.99 -36.37 1.31
CA ILE A 567 13.26 -36.27 2.59
C ILE A 567 13.95 -35.28 3.51
N LEU A 568 15.28 -35.39 3.68
CA LEU A 568 16.05 -34.48 4.53
C LEU A 568 15.96 -33.03 4.05
N GLN A 569 15.97 -32.79 2.75
CA GLN A 569 15.86 -31.45 2.18
C GLN A 569 14.47 -30.82 2.42
N HIS A 570 13.40 -31.62 2.40
CA HIS A 570 12.03 -31.12 2.50
C HIS A 570 11.49 -31.09 3.94
N PHE A 571 11.72 -32.15 4.71
CA PHE A 571 11.16 -32.35 6.05
C PHE A 571 12.20 -32.20 7.18
N GLY A 572 13.48 -32.13 6.85
CA GLY A 572 14.56 -32.17 7.82
C GLY A 572 14.86 -33.59 8.35
N PRO A 573 15.77 -33.72 9.33
CA PRO A 573 16.07 -34.99 9.96
C PRO A 573 14.88 -35.53 10.75
N MET A 574 14.83 -36.85 10.92
CA MET A 574 13.85 -37.48 11.80
C MET A 574 14.07 -36.99 13.24
N PRO A 575 13.02 -36.55 13.95
CA PRO A 575 13.14 -36.12 15.34
C PRO A 575 13.69 -37.21 16.26
N ASP A 576 14.46 -36.80 17.26
CA ASP A 576 15.01 -37.70 18.26
C ASP A 576 13.92 -38.35 19.11
N ARG A 577 14.28 -39.47 19.73
CA ARG A 577 13.40 -40.20 20.63
C ARG A 577 13.15 -39.40 21.91
N GLU A 578 11.89 -39.05 22.15
CA GLU A 578 11.46 -38.37 23.37
C GLU A 578 11.55 -39.30 24.59
N GLU A 579 12.11 -38.82 25.70
CA GLU A 579 12.14 -39.56 26.97
C GLU A 579 10.74 -39.69 27.58
N ASN A 580 9.96 -38.61 27.52
CA ASN A 580 8.59 -38.58 27.98
C ASN A 580 7.61 -38.61 26.79
N ILE A 581 7.22 -39.81 26.40
CA ILE A 581 6.30 -40.07 25.28
C ILE A 581 4.89 -39.51 25.45
N GLN A 582 4.53 -39.02 26.65
CA GLN A 582 3.23 -38.41 26.98
C GLN A 582 3.33 -36.92 27.30
N ALA A 583 4.51 -36.29 27.10
CA ALA A 583 4.71 -34.88 27.39
C ALA A 583 3.90 -33.98 26.46
N MET A 584 3.92 -34.29 25.16
CA MET A 584 3.25 -33.51 24.14
C MET A 584 1.79 -33.94 23.99
N PRO A 585 0.85 -32.99 23.79
CA PRO A 585 -0.58 -33.30 23.68
C PRO A 585 -0.93 -34.15 22.43
N ASN A 586 -0.05 -34.19 21.43
CA ASN A 586 -0.24 -35.00 20.23
C ASN A 586 0.65 -36.25 20.19
N GLY A 587 1.30 -36.60 21.31
CA GLY A 587 2.30 -37.67 21.33
C GLY A 587 3.60 -37.30 20.58
N PRO A 588 4.49 -38.27 20.37
CA PRO A 588 5.86 -38.02 19.91
C PRO A 588 5.95 -37.44 18.49
N ALA A 589 6.82 -36.44 18.30
CA ALA A 589 6.98 -35.73 17.02
C ALA A 589 7.40 -36.65 15.86
N TRP A 590 8.26 -37.64 16.13
CA TRP A 590 8.75 -38.57 15.10
C TRP A 590 7.63 -39.40 14.46
N CYS A 591 6.54 -39.68 15.19
CA CYS A 591 5.39 -40.41 14.64
C CYS A 591 4.74 -39.61 13.50
N TRP A 592 4.61 -38.30 13.70
CA TRP A 592 4.01 -37.38 12.74
C TRP A 592 4.93 -37.11 11.55
N TRP A 593 6.23 -36.92 11.82
CA TRP A 593 7.25 -36.83 10.78
C TRP A 593 7.23 -38.08 9.89
N LEU A 594 7.16 -39.26 10.50
CA LEU A 594 7.14 -40.53 9.77
C LEU A 594 5.89 -40.66 8.89
N LEU A 595 4.71 -40.30 9.41
CA LEU A 595 3.46 -40.31 8.63
C LEU A 595 3.48 -39.31 7.46
N ALA A 596 4.20 -38.20 7.58
CA ALA A 596 4.35 -37.21 6.52
C ALA A 596 5.25 -37.70 5.38
N VAL A 597 6.26 -38.52 5.67
CA VAL A 597 7.21 -39.02 4.66
C VAL A 597 6.79 -40.35 4.04
N LEU A 598 5.94 -41.13 4.71
CA LEU A 598 5.47 -42.42 4.21
C LEU A 598 4.45 -42.24 3.07
N PRO A 599 4.59 -42.98 1.95
CA PRO A 599 3.69 -42.89 0.80
C PRO A 599 2.39 -43.69 1.06
N VAL A 600 1.59 -43.21 2.00
CA VAL A 600 0.35 -43.85 2.45
C VAL A 600 -0.85 -43.08 1.89
N ASP A 601 -1.92 -43.82 1.56
CA ASP A 601 -3.17 -43.21 1.11
C ASP A 601 -3.68 -42.16 2.13
N PRO A 602 -4.04 -40.93 1.70
CA PRO A 602 -4.49 -39.86 2.59
C PRO A 602 -5.67 -40.23 3.49
N ARG A 603 -6.57 -41.12 3.07
CA ARG A 603 -7.70 -41.57 3.90
C ARG A 603 -7.22 -42.44 5.05
N TYR A 604 -6.21 -43.27 4.80
CA TYR A 604 -5.59 -44.07 5.86
C TYR A 604 -4.77 -43.18 6.80
N GLN A 605 -4.03 -42.21 6.27
CA GLN A 605 -3.34 -41.18 7.08
C GLN A 605 -4.33 -40.40 7.98
N LEU A 606 -5.49 -40.00 7.44
CA LEU A 606 -6.56 -39.35 8.19
C LEU A 606 -7.06 -40.22 9.35
N SER A 607 -7.22 -41.52 9.12
CA SER A 607 -7.60 -42.48 10.17
C SER A 607 -6.56 -42.56 11.30
N VAL A 608 -5.28 -42.33 11.01
CA VAL A 608 -4.22 -42.29 12.04
C VAL A 608 -4.21 -40.94 12.76
N LEU A 609 -4.43 -39.85 12.01
CA LEU A 609 -4.52 -38.49 12.54
C LEU A 609 -5.66 -38.36 13.57
N SER A 610 -6.79 -39.04 13.35
CA SER A 610 -7.97 -38.98 14.23
C SER A 610 -7.85 -39.80 15.53
N MET A 611 -6.80 -40.62 15.68
CA MET A 611 -6.63 -41.48 16.86
C MET A 611 -6.22 -40.69 18.10
N MET A 612 -6.79 -40.96 19.25
CA MET A 612 -6.36 -40.36 20.54
C MET A 612 -5.51 -41.32 21.39
N SER A 613 -5.39 -42.59 20.99
CA SER A 613 -4.58 -43.60 21.65
C SER A 613 -3.21 -43.71 20.98
N LEU A 614 -2.14 -43.38 21.72
CA LEU A 614 -0.76 -43.52 21.23
C LEU A 614 -0.43 -45.00 20.92
N LYS A 615 -0.94 -45.92 21.72
CA LYS A 615 -0.74 -47.37 21.52
C LYS A 615 -1.27 -47.81 20.15
N ASP A 616 -2.52 -47.45 19.83
CA ASP A 616 -3.16 -47.86 18.58
C ASP A 616 -2.49 -47.18 17.37
N ARG A 617 -2.05 -45.93 17.56
CA ARG A 617 -1.27 -45.21 16.56
C ARG A 617 0.04 -45.93 16.24
N LEU A 618 0.79 -46.33 17.27
CA LEU A 618 2.06 -47.06 17.12
C LEU A 618 1.86 -48.41 16.43
N ILE A 619 0.82 -49.16 16.78
CA ILE A 619 0.47 -50.43 16.13
C ILE A 619 0.19 -50.20 14.63
N LYS A 620 -0.58 -49.17 14.28
CA LYS A 620 -0.83 -48.85 12.86
C LYS A 620 0.44 -48.46 12.13
N ILE A 621 1.29 -47.64 12.73
CA ILE A 621 2.59 -47.25 12.16
C ILE A 621 3.46 -48.50 11.94
N GLN A 622 3.53 -49.40 12.91
CA GLN A 622 4.26 -50.66 12.82
C GLN A 622 3.78 -51.53 11.65
N HIS A 623 2.47 -51.65 11.45
CA HIS A 623 1.89 -52.37 10.31
C HIS A 623 2.27 -51.73 8.97
N ILE A 624 2.24 -50.39 8.89
CA ILE A 624 2.67 -49.66 7.69
C ILE A 624 4.15 -49.94 7.40
N LEU A 625 5.03 -49.81 8.40
CA LEU A 625 6.46 -50.08 8.23
C LEU A 625 6.73 -51.51 7.78
N THR A 626 6.05 -52.48 8.39
CA THR A 626 6.18 -53.90 8.05
C THR A 626 5.76 -54.20 6.62
N TYR A 627 4.72 -53.52 6.12
CA TYR A 627 4.29 -53.62 4.74
C TYR A 627 5.38 -53.11 3.78
N PHE A 628 5.91 -51.91 4.02
CA PHE A 628 6.94 -51.31 3.15
C PHE A 628 8.30 -52.02 3.22
N SER A 629 8.67 -52.58 4.37
CA SER A 629 9.89 -53.38 4.48
C SER A 629 9.84 -54.67 3.65
N ARG A 630 8.65 -55.24 3.41
CA ARG A 630 8.47 -56.43 2.55
C ARG A 630 8.49 -56.09 1.06
N ASP A 631 8.08 -54.88 0.70
CA ASP A 631 8.04 -54.45 -0.70
C ASP A 631 9.43 -54.03 -1.20
N GLN A 632 10.30 -53.52 -0.31
CA GLN A 632 11.71 -53.23 -0.64
C GLN A 632 12.59 -54.47 -0.82
N SER A 633 12.15 -55.65 -0.35
CA SER A 633 12.85 -56.92 -0.55
C SER A 633 12.51 -57.63 -1.86
N LYS A 634 11.62 -57.03 -2.67
CA LYS A 634 11.31 -57.44 -4.04
C LYS A 634 11.90 -56.42 -5.02
#